data_AF-A0A5E4LP75-F1
#
_entry.id   AF-A0A5E4LP75-F1
#
_cell.length_a   1.000
_cell.length_b   1.000
_cell.length_c   1.000
_cell.angle_alpha   90.00
_cell.angle_beta   90.00
_cell.angle_gamma   90.00
#
_symmetry.space_group_name_H-M   'P 1'
#
loop_
_entity.id
_entity.type
_entity.pdbx_description
1 polymer ?
#
loop_
_entity_poly.entity_id
_entity_poly.type
_entity_poly.pdbx_seq_one_letter_code
_entity_poly.pdbx_strand_id
1 'polypeptide(L)'
;MKFAIAAFIVLLFAGLASADNFLVSIDAEASAIAILLMISIFIIALAYMASQAFHRPQWETWAKNSGFQVMVSLGLILGVNLMLIAGSSASQALVGANMFTASTNYLNNLAYGQGYPLVNSLIGASIQNQLDSLDFQFNSNPITGAEGSAKSAGKKTLANAQDALMNMLMPLIASLTAQKALLGAIEMVIIPFFLPAAFLLRIFPQTRTMADYLIALSLGLVLVLPLTYVMNIVIVNGNPPLAPGVDMSSIDRTSTPPDLAGIISKDVASDPNLPLAQAASLIPQAVFLPNLAIVITVSFIMAFSKLLSRGFEVEMPNAE
;
A
#
# COMPACT_ATOMS: atom_id res chain seq x y z
N MET A 1 -30.94 -10.13 -23.18
CA MET A 1 -29.70 -10.94 -23.10
C MET A 1 -28.69 -10.61 -24.20
N LYS A 2 -29.02 -10.69 -25.50
CA LYS A 2 -28.06 -10.42 -26.61
C LYS A 2 -27.42 -9.01 -26.58
N PHE A 3 -28.18 -7.98 -26.24
CA PHE A 3 -27.66 -6.60 -26.11
C PHE A 3 -26.69 -6.40 -24.94
N ALA A 4 -26.89 -7.11 -23.83
CA ALA A 4 -25.98 -7.03 -22.68
C ALA A 4 -24.61 -7.66 -22.99
N ILE A 5 -24.60 -8.73 -23.79
CA ILE A 5 -23.36 -9.40 -24.22
C ILE A 5 -22.57 -8.51 -25.20
N ALA A 6 -23.26 -7.84 -26.15
CA ALA A 6 -22.60 -6.91 -27.07
C ALA A 6 -22.06 -5.66 -26.37
N ALA A 7 -22.83 -5.06 -25.45
CA ALA A 7 -22.38 -3.95 -24.63
C ALA A 7 -21.20 -4.34 -23.72
N PHE A 8 -21.20 -5.57 -23.21
CA PHE A 8 -20.09 -6.13 -22.42
C PHE A 8 -18.80 -6.25 -23.24
N ILE A 9 -18.86 -6.77 -24.46
CA ILE A 9 -17.69 -6.86 -25.35
C ILE A 9 -17.15 -5.45 -25.64
N VAL A 10 -18.02 -4.49 -25.96
CA VAL A 10 -17.61 -3.11 -26.25
C VAL A 10 -17.01 -2.40 -25.02
N LEU A 11 -17.57 -2.58 -23.82
CA LEU A 11 -17.02 -2.02 -22.58
C LEU A 11 -15.68 -2.65 -22.20
N LEU A 12 -15.53 -3.95 -22.45
CA LEU A 12 -14.29 -4.68 -22.20
C LEU A 12 -13.18 -4.21 -23.16
N PHE A 13 -13.49 -4.02 -24.44
CA PHE A 13 -12.55 -3.48 -25.44
C PHE A 13 -12.27 -1.98 -25.26
N ALA A 14 -13.24 -1.17 -24.83
CA ALA A 14 -13.03 0.26 -24.57
C ALA A 14 -12.17 0.50 -23.32
N GLY A 15 -12.32 -0.32 -22.27
CA GLY A 15 -11.43 -0.29 -21.11
C GLY A 15 -9.99 -0.70 -21.46
N LEU A 16 -9.83 -1.70 -22.33
CA LEU A 16 -8.54 -2.18 -22.85
C LEU A 16 -7.78 -1.15 -23.69
N ALA A 17 -8.41 -0.10 -24.22
CA ALA A 17 -7.75 0.86 -25.11
C ALA A 17 -7.13 2.07 -24.39
N SER A 18 -7.25 2.18 -23.06
CA SER A 18 -6.89 3.40 -22.31
C SER A 18 -5.82 3.23 -21.23
N ALA A 19 -5.18 2.06 -21.12
CA ALA A 19 -4.24 1.75 -20.04
C ALA A 19 -2.92 1.12 -20.55
N ASP A 20 -2.24 1.79 -21.48
CA ASP A 20 -1.06 1.28 -22.19
C ASP A 20 0.13 0.83 -21.29
N ASN A 21 0.15 1.18 -19.99
CA ASN A 21 1.25 0.81 -19.08
C ASN A 21 0.90 -0.22 -17.99
N PHE A 22 -0.38 -0.54 -17.76
CA PHE A 22 -0.80 -1.55 -16.77
C PHE A 22 -1.36 -2.82 -17.42
N LEU A 23 -1.68 -2.75 -18.72
CA LEU A 23 -2.29 -3.85 -19.46
C LEU A 23 -1.34 -5.00 -19.79
N VAL A 24 -0.03 -4.78 -19.83
CA VAL A 24 0.95 -5.83 -20.20
C VAL A 24 0.90 -7.04 -19.26
N SER A 25 0.53 -6.85 -17.99
CA SER A 25 0.33 -7.96 -17.03
C SER A 25 -1.07 -8.58 -17.08
N ILE A 26 -2.09 -7.86 -17.57
CA ILE A 26 -3.46 -8.36 -17.60
C ILE A 26 -3.68 -9.31 -18.78
N ASP A 27 -2.98 -9.17 -19.89
CA ASP A 27 -3.26 -9.99 -21.09
C ASP A 27 -3.10 -11.50 -20.84
N ALA A 28 -2.09 -11.91 -20.08
CA ALA A 28 -1.90 -13.32 -19.73
C ALA A 28 -2.99 -13.81 -18.76
N GLU A 29 -3.32 -13.04 -17.72
CA GLU A 29 -4.30 -13.43 -16.70
C GLU A 29 -5.74 -13.39 -17.20
N ALA A 30 -6.06 -12.38 -18.02
CA ALA A 30 -7.36 -12.23 -18.65
C ALA A 30 -7.69 -13.43 -19.55
N SER A 31 -6.69 -13.98 -20.23
CA SER A 31 -6.87 -15.19 -21.04
C SER A 31 -7.30 -16.40 -20.18
N ALA A 32 -6.66 -16.61 -19.02
CA ALA A 32 -6.99 -17.71 -18.12
C ALA A 32 -8.39 -17.54 -17.49
N ILE A 33 -8.72 -16.33 -17.03
CA ILE A 33 -10.04 -16.01 -16.48
C ILE A 33 -11.13 -16.21 -17.55
N ALA A 34 -10.89 -15.76 -18.79
CA ALA A 34 -11.83 -15.93 -19.89
C ALA A 34 -12.08 -17.40 -20.22
N ILE A 35 -11.03 -18.23 -20.25
CA ILE A 35 -11.16 -19.69 -20.48
C ILE A 35 -12.00 -20.34 -19.38
N LEU A 36 -11.71 -20.04 -18.10
CA LEU A 36 -12.47 -20.58 -16.97
C LEU A 36 -13.94 -20.16 -17.02
N LEU A 37 -14.21 -18.91 -17.39
CA LEU A 37 -15.55 -18.39 -17.52
C LEU A 37 -16.31 -19.08 -18.66
N MET A 38 -15.68 -19.27 -19.81
CA MET A 38 -16.27 -20.02 -20.93
C MET A 38 -16.61 -21.46 -20.55
N ILE A 39 -15.70 -22.16 -19.84
CA ILE A 39 -15.94 -23.51 -19.34
C ILE A 39 -17.13 -23.52 -18.37
N SER A 40 -17.21 -22.55 -17.46
CA SER A 40 -18.32 -22.47 -16.50
C SER A 40 -19.68 -22.26 -17.19
N ILE A 41 -19.74 -21.36 -18.18
CA ILE A 41 -20.95 -21.11 -18.96
C ILE A 41 -21.35 -22.37 -19.73
N PHE A 42 -20.37 -23.07 -20.32
CA PHE A 42 -20.61 -24.31 -21.04
C PHE A 42 -21.20 -25.41 -20.14
N ILE A 43 -20.65 -25.61 -18.93
CA ILE A 43 -21.17 -26.58 -17.96
C ILE A 43 -22.61 -26.22 -17.54
N ILE A 44 -22.89 -24.95 -17.27
CA ILE A 44 -24.24 -24.48 -16.90
C ILE A 44 -25.23 -24.71 -18.05
N ALA A 45 -24.82 -24.42 -19.28
CA ALA A 45 -25.64 -24.66 -20.47
C ALA A 45 -25.95 -26.15 -20.67
N LEU A 46 -24.95 -27.02 -20.49
CA LEU A 46 -25.14 -28.47 -20.55
C LEU A 46 -26.10 -28.96 -19.45
N ALA A 47 -25.94 -28.47 -18.22
CA ALA A 47 -26.83 -28.83 -17.11
C ALA A 47 -28.28 -28.37 -17.37
N TYR A 48 -28.46 -27.19 -17.99
CA TYR A 48 -29.79 -26.71 -18.40
C TYR A 48 -30.40 -27.58 -19.51
N MET A 49 -29.63 -27.97 -20.52
CA MET A 49 -30.11 -28.89 -21.56
C MET A 49 -30.47 -30.27 -20.98
N ALA A 50 -29.65 -30.78 -20.05
CA ALA A 50 -29.91 -32.02 -19.35
C ALA A 50 -31.18 -31.93 -18.47
N SER A 51 -31.39 -30.80 -17.78
CA SER A 51 -32.60 -30.62 -16.96
C SER A 51 -33.87 -30.68 -17.80
N GLN A 52 -33.83 -30.11 -19.01
CA GLN A 52 -34.94 -30.19 -19.97
C GLN A 52 -35.13 -31.61 -20.51
N ALA A 53 -34.05 -32.31 -20.85
CA ALA A 53 -34.13 -33.68 -21.36
C ALA A 53 -34.74 -34.66 -20.34
N PHE A 54 -34.35 -34.55 -19.07
CA PHE A 54 -34.81 -35.45 -18.00
C PHE A 54 -36.04 -34.95 -17.23
N HIS A 55 -36.58 -33.78 -17.57
CA HIS A 55 -37.72 -33.15 -16.88
C HIS A 55 -37.54 -33.09 -15.35
N ARG A 56 -36.31 -32.78 -14.90
CA ARG A 56 -35.99 -32.67 -13.46
C ARG A 56 -36.02 -31.19 -13.05
N PRO A 57 -37.10 -30.70 -12.39
CA PRO A 57 -37.24 -29.26 -12.07
C PRO A 57 -36.13 -28.76 -11.13
N GLN A 58 -35.59 -29.62 -10.27
CA GLN A 58 -34.48 -29.29 -9.37
C GLN A 58 -33.21 -28.85 -10.14
N TRP A 59 -32.91 -29.48 -11.27
CA TRP A 59 -31.74 -29.16 -12.07
C TRP A 59 -31.92 -27.86 -12.85
N GLU A 60 -33.15 -27.57 -13.27
CA GLU A 60 -33.47 -26.31 -13.92
C GLU A 60 -33.28 -25.14 -12.95
N THR A 61 -33.79 -25.25 -11.72
CA THR A 61 -33.58 -24.24 -10.67
C THR A 61 -32.10 -24.07 -10.35
N TRP A 62 -31.35 -25.17 -10.25
CA TRP A 62 -29.90 -25.12 -10.04
C TRP A 62 -29.17 -24.40 -11.19
N ALA A 63 -29.50 -24.72 -12.44
CA ALA A 63 -28.86 -24.11 -13.62
C ALA A 63 -29.19 -22.61 -13.73
N LYS A 64 -30.44 -22.21 -13.46
CA LYS A 64 -30.86 -20.80 -13.42
C LYS A 64 -30.11 -20.02 -12.33
N ASN A 65 -30.02 -20.58 -11.13
CA ASN A 65 -29.30 -19.96 -10.02
C ASN A 65 -27.80 -19.83 -10.32
N SER A 66 -27.19 -20.87 -10.90
CA SER A 66 -25.77 -20.85 -11.30
C SER A 66 -25.51 -19.83 -12.41
N GLY A 67 -26.40 -19.73 -13.40
CA GLY A 67 -26.30 -18.74 -14.47
C GLY A 67 -26.37 -17.31 -13.96
N PHE A 68 -27.29 -17.02 -13.02
CA PHE A 68 -27.36 -15.71 -12.37
C PHE A 68 -26.08 -15.39 -11.59
N GLN A 69 -25.52 -16.38 -10.89
CA GLN A 69 -24.28 -16.21 -10.12
C GLN A 69 -23.06 -15.92 -11.01
N VAL A 70 -22.95 -16.58 -12.18
CA VAL A 70 -21.90 -16.26 -13.15
C VAL A 70 -22.05 -14.84 -13.68
N MET A 71 -23.28 -14.41 -13.97
CA MET A 71 -23.55 -13.04 -14.43
C MET A 71 -23.16 -11.99 -13.37
N VAL A 72 -23.51 -12.24 -12.11
CA VAL A 72 -23.08 -11.40 -10.98
C VAL A 72 -21.55 -11.37 -10.85
N SER A 73 -20.91 -12.53 -10.95
CA SER A 73 -19.45 -12.65 -10.85
C SER A 73 -18.76 -11.88 -11.96
N LEU A 74 -19.31 -11.89 -13.17
CA LEU A 74 -18.84 -11.09 -14.30
C LEU A 74 -18.95 -9.59 -14.03
N GLY A 75 -20.09 -9.15 -13.48
CA GLY A 75 -20.27 -7.75 -13.06
C GLY A 75 -19.26 -7.33 -11.98
N LEU A 76 -18.96 -8.22 -11.04
CA LEU A 76 -17.95 -7.99 -10.01
C LEU A 76 -16.55 -7.89 -10.61
N ILE A 77 -16.16 -8.81 -11.50
CA ILE A 77 -14.87 -8.78 -12.19
C ILE A 77 -14.68 -7.42 -12.89
N LEU A 78 -15.70 -6.95 -13.62
CA LEU A 78 -15.67 -5.63 -14.24
C LEU A 78 -15.55 -4.51 -13.20
N GLY A 79 -16.33 -4.56 -12.13
CA GLY A 79 -16.28 -3.56 -11.06
C GLY A 79 -14.90 -3.47 -10.40
N VAL A 80 -14.27 -4.61 -10.11
CA VAL A 80 -12.92 -4.67 -9.55
C VAL A 80 -11.90 -4.08 -10.52
N ASN A 81 -11.95 -4.46 -11.80
CA ASN A 81 -11.06 -3.90 -12.81
C ASN A 81 -11.22 -2.38 -12.95
N LEU A 82 -12.47 -1.89 -12.95
CA LEU A 82 -12.75 -0.44 -12.98
C LEU A 82 -12.20 0.27 -11.74
N MET A 83 -12.31 -0.33 -10.55
CA MET A 83 -11.73 0.23 -9.32
C MET A 83 -10.20 0.28 -9.38
N LEU A 84 -9.55 -0.75 -9.92
CA LEU A 84 -8.09 -0.78 -10.09
C LEU A 84 -7.61 0.29 -11.07
N ILE A 85 -8.30 0.43 -12.21
CA ILE A 85 -8.03 1.49 -13.19
C ILE A 85 -8.23 2.85 -12.52
N ALA A 86 -9.36 3.08 -11.86
CA ALA A 86 -9.65 4.33 -11.17
C ALA A 86 -8.60 4.67 -10.10
N GLY A 87 -8.14 3.67 -9.33
CA GLY A 87 -7.07 3.85 -8.35
C GLY A 87 -5.73 4.21 -8.98
N SER A 88 -5.39 3.59 -10.12
CA SER A 88 -4.16 3.91 -10.85
C SER A 88 -4.20 5.32 -11.44
N SER A 89 -5.33 5.71 -12.02
CA SER A 89 -5.55 7.06 -12.54
C SER A 89 -5.56 8.10 -11.42
N ALA A 90 -6.16 7.79 -10.28
CA ALA A 90 -6.12 8.67 -9.10
C ALA A 90 -4.68 8.85 -8.61
N SER A 91 -3.89 7.77 -8.50
CA SER A 91 -2.48 7.86 -8.13
C SER A 91 -1.67 8.67 -9.14
N GLN A 92 -1.89 8.47 -10.44
CA GLN A 92 -1.20 9.21 -11.48
C GLN A 92 -1.58 10.69 -11.47
N ALA A 93 -2.84 11.03 -11.17
CA ALA A 93 -3.28 12.41 -11.01
C ALA A 93 -2.69 13.07 -9.76
N LEU A 94 -2.48 12.32 -8.67
CA LEU A 94 -1.96 12.85 -7.41
C LEU A 94 -0.43 12.99 -7.40
N VAL A 95 0.29 11.97 -7.87
CA VAL A 95 1.75 11.83 -7.71
C VAL A 95 2.48 11.67 -9.05
N GLY A 96 1.75 11.51 -10.17
CA GLY A 96 2.37 11.34 -11.49
C GLY A 96 2.89 9.93 -11.77
N ALA A 97 2.63 8.96 -10.90
CA ALA A 97 3.09 7.57 -11.03
C ALA A 97 2.02 6.55 -10.62
N ASN A 98 2.19 5.29 -11.03
CA ASN A 98 1.37 4.16 -10.57
C ASN A 98 1.45 4.05 -9.03
N MET A 99 0.35 3.64 -8.40
CA MET A 99 0.25 3.52 -6.94
C MET A 99 1.34 2.66 -6.30
N PHE A 100 1.75 1.54 -6.92
CA PHE A 100 2.81 0.69 -6.41
C PHE A 100 4.19 1.34 -6.54
N THR A 101 4.48 1.92 -7.71
CA THR A 101 5.74 2.65 -7.96
C THR A 101 5.88 3.87 -7.05
N ALA A 102 4.81 4.65 -6.88
CA ALA A 102 4.78 5.81 -5.99
C ALA A 102 5.03 5.38 -4.53
N SER A 103 4.34 4.35 -4.06
CA SER A 103 4.48 3.85 -2.69
C SER A 103 5.87 3.28 -2.40
N THR A 104 6.41 2.49 -3.33
CA THR A 104 7.76 1.90 -3.19
C THR A 104 8.84 2.98 -3.25
N ASN A 105 8.71 3.98 -4.12
CA ASN A 105 9.61 5.14 -4.18
C ASN A 105 9.56 5.97 -2.90
N TYR A 106 8.36 6.16 -2.34
CA TYR A 106 8.20 6.86 -1.06
C TYR A 106 8.89 6.13 0.09
N LEU A 107 8.64 4.82 0.26
CA LEU A 107 9.31 4.03 1.29
C LEU A 107 10.83 3.99 1.10
N ASN A 108 11.31 3.93 -0.15
CA ASN A 108 12.74 4.03 -0.45
C ASN A 108 13.33 5.39 -0.07
N ASN A 109 12.62 6.48 -0.38
CA ASN A 109 13.07 7.82 -0.04
C ASN A 109 13.10 8.03 1.48
N LEU A 110 12.13 7.49 2.22
CA LEU A 110 12.16 7.52 3.69
C LEU A 110 13.31 6.70 4.26
N ALA A 111 13.50 5.46 3.79
CA ALA A 111 14.55 4.58 4.31
C ALA A 111 15.95 5.06 3.90
N TYR A 112 16.20 5.16 2.59
CA TYR A 112 17.52 5.44 2.01
C TYR A 112 17.80 6.92 1.76
N GLY A 113 16.78 7.72 1.47
CA GLY A 113 16.95 9.16 1.26
C GLY A 113 17.05 9.96 2.56
N GLN A 114 16.31 9.55 3.61
CA GLN A 114 16.25 10.28 4.88
C GLN A 114 16.86 9.48 6.04
N GLY A 115 16.44 8.22 6.22
CA GLY A 115 16.83 7.40 7.38
C GLY A 115 18.31 7.07 7.45
N TYR A 116 18.87 6.44 6.40
CA TYR A 116 20.28 6.04 6.39
C TYR A 116 21.25 7.23 6.52
N PRO A 117 21.10 8.34 5.76
CA PRO A 117 21.96 9.51 5.93
C PRO A 117 21.86 10.13 7.32
N LEU A 118 20.66 10.16 7.92
CA LEU A 118 20.43 10.65 9.27
C LEU A 118 21.14 9.79 10.32
N VAL A 119 21.06 8.47 10.22
CA VAL A 119 21.79 7.57 11.13
C VAL A 119 23.30 7.74 10.96
N ASN A 120 23.79 7.83 9.72
CA ASN A 120 25.21 8.03 9.46
C ASN A 120 25.74 9.37 10.01
N SER A 121 24.95 10.45 9.90
CA SER A 121 25.31 11.75 10.48
C SER A 121 25.30 11.71 12.01
N LEU A 122 24.31 11.04 12.63
CA LEU A 122 24.25 10.85 14.07
C LEU A 122 25.43 10.04 14.61
N ILE A 123 25.85 8.98 13.90
CA ILE A 123 27.05 8.18 14.27
C ILE A 123 28.30 9.06 14.25
N GLY A 124 28.52 9.80 13.15
CA GLY A 124 29.67 10.69 13.03
C GLY A 124 29.69 11.77 14.11
N ALA A 125 28.54 12.40 14.36
CA ALA A 125 28.40 13.43 15.37
C ALA A 125 28.57 12.88 16.80
N SER A 126 28.07 11.67 17.09
CA SER A 126 28.25 11.02 18.39
C SER A 126 29.72 10.72 18.67
N ILE A 127 30.43 10.13 17.72
CA ILE A 127 31.87 9.84 17.84
C ILE A 127 32.65 11.14 18.05
N GLN A 128 32.37 12.18 17.28
CA GLN A 128 33.06 13.46 17.43
C GLN A 128 32.79 14.10 18.80
N ASN A 129 31.55 14.08 19.26
CA ASN A 129 31.18 14.60 20.58
C ASN A 129 31.83 13.81 21.73
N GLN A 130 31.97 12.49 21.59
CA GLN A 130 32.69 11.66 22.56
C GLN A 130 34.18 12.03 22.59
N LEU A 131 34.82 12.19 21.42
CA LEU A 131 36.23 12.60 21.33
C LEU A 131 36.46 13.99 21.92
N ASP A 132 35.62 14.95 21.58
CA ASP A 132 35.70 16.31 22.11
C ASP A 132 35.45 16.37 23.63
N SER A 133 34.71 15.40 24.19
CA SER A 133 34.49 15.30 25.63
C SER A 133 35.72 14.81 26.41
N LEU A 134 36.72 14.27 25.72
CA LEU A 134 38.01 13.88 26.30
C LEU A 134 38.95 15.08 26.50
N ASP A 135 38.58 16.28 26.05
CA ASP A 135 39.38 17.48 26.27
C ASP A 135 39.28 17.92 27.74
N PHE A 136 40.32 17.60 28.51
CA PHE A 136 40.47 17.97 29.91
C PHE A 136 41.46 19.14 30.03
N GLN A 137 41.02 20.21 30.67
CA GLN A 137 41.89 21.31 31.03
C GLN A 137 42.34 21.13 32.49
N PHE A 138 43.62 20.85 32.67
CA PHE A 138 44.24 20.81 33.99
C PHE A 138 44.79 22.20 34.33
N ASN A 139 44.40 22.75 35.48
CA ASN A 139 44.90 24.05 35.93
C ASN A 139 46.27 23.95 36.60
N SER A 140 46.76 22.75 36.89
CA SER A 140 48.11 22.51 37.44
C SER A 140 48.65 21.15 36.97
N ASN A 141 49.86 20.79 37.42
CA ASN A 141 50.54 19.56 36.98
C ASN A 141 49.71 18.31 37.37
N PRO A 142 49.23 17.50 36.41
CA PRO A 142 48.36 16.36 36.68
C PRO A 142 49.01 15.31 37.61
N ILE A 143 50.35 15.29 37.69
CA ILE A 143 51.08 14.33 38.54
C ILE A 143 51.01 14.71 40.03
N THR A 144 50.81 15.98 40.37
CA THR A 144 50.84 16.47 41.76
C THR A 144 49.45 16.62 42.39
N GLY A 145 48.41 16.04 41.78
CA GLY A 145 47.03 16.11 42.27
C GLY A 145 46.25 17.34 41.81
N ALA A 146 46.44 17.76 40.55
CA ALA A 146 45.73 18.91 39.97
C ALA A 146 44.22 18.72 39.90
N GLU A 147 43.48 19.78 40.19
CA GLU A 147 42.07 19.90 39.82
C GLU A 147 41.97 20.10 38.30
N GLY A 148 41.23 19.22 37.63
CA GLY A 148 40.90 19.33 36.21
C GLY A 148 39.44 19.73 36.02
N SER A 149 39.17 20.55 35.01
CA SER A 149 37.82 20.83 34.54
C SER A 149 37.61 20.21 33.16
N ALA A 150 36.54 19.42 33.02
CA ALA A 150 36.12 18.90 31.73
C ALA A 150 35.32 19.97 31.00
N LYS A 151 36.03 20.81 30.22
CA LYS A 151 35.48 21.95 29.48
C LYS A 151 34.30 21.57 28.57
N SER A 152 34.28 20.32 28.12
CA SER A 152 33.30 19.77 27.18
C SER A 152 32.45 18.63 27.75
N ALA A 153 32.29 18.53 29.08
CA ALA A 153 31.52 17.45 29.71
C ALA A 153 30.09 17.31 29.14
N GLY A 154 29.46 18.41 28.73
CA GLY A 154 28.13 18.41 28.11
C GLY A 154 28.06 17.67 26.76
N LYS A 155 29.16 17.61 26.00
CA LYS A 155 29.21 16.89 24.72
C LYS A 155 29.03 15.38 24.91
N LYS A 156 29.48 14.84 26.04
CA LYS A 156 29.22 13.42 26.38
C LYS A 156 27.73 13.13 26.54
N THR A 157 26.99 14.05 27.17
CA THR A 157 25.52 13.93 27.28
C THR A 157 24.85 14.01 25.91
N LEU A 158 25.33 14.88 25.02
CA LEU A 158 24.82 15.01 23.65
C LEU A 158 25.07 13.74 22.83
N ALA A 159 26.28 13.17 22.92
CA ALA A 159 26.61 11.88 22.30
C ALA A 159 25.68 10.76 22.77
N ASN A 160 25.44 10.66 24.08
CA ASN A 160 24.51 9.67 24.62
C ASN A 160 23.07 9.84 24.06
N ALA A 161 22.62 11.08 23.84
CA ALA A 161 21.32 11.34 23.23
C ALA A 161 21.29 10.95 21.74
N GLN A 162 22.38 11.20 21.00
CA GLN A 162 22.54 10.77 19.61
C GLN A 162 22.55 9.24 19.50
N ASP A 163 23.24 8.56 20.40
CA ASP A 163 23.26 7.09 20.46
C ASP A 163 21.87 6.52 20.77
N ALA A 164 21.13 7.15 21.68
CA ALA A 164 19.74 6.77 21.96
C ALA A 164 18.84 6.94 20.74
N LEU A 165 18.96 8.05 20.00
CA LEU A 165 18.22 8.28 18.76
C LEU A 165 18.59 7.27 17.68
N MET A 166 19.87 6.98 17.50
CA MET A 166 20.33 5.96 16.57
C MET A 166 19.72 4.59 16.89
N ASN A 167 19.75 4.18 18.16
CA ASN A 167 19.17 2.92 18.62
C ASN A 167 17.66 2.83 18.37
N MET A 168 16.95 3.97 18.36
CA MET A 168 15.54 4.05 18.00
C MET A 168 15.32 4.04 16.48
N LEU A 169 16.15 4.74 15.71
CA LEU A 169 15.98 4.90 14.26
C LEU A 169 16.33 3.63 13.46
N MET A 170 17.31 2.83 13.90
CA MET A 170 17.71 1.61 13.19
C MET A 170 16.54 0.61 12.99
N PRO A 171 15.77 0.24 14.05
CA PRO A 171 14.59 -0.60 13.88
C PRO A 171 13.51 0.00 12.96
N LEU A 172 13.39 1.34 12.94
CA LEU A 172 12.41 2.02 12.09
C LEU A 172 12.77 1.91 10.61
N ILE A 173 14.05 2.08 10.26
CA ILE A 173 14.54 1.89 8.88
C ILE A 173 14.36 0.44 8.43
N ALA A 174 14.64 -0.51 9.33
CA ALA A 174 14.39 -1.92 9.07
C ALA A 174 12.90 -2.20 8.80
N SER A 175 12.00 -1.61 9.60
CA SER A 175 10.54 -1.69 9.41
C SER A 175 10.10 -1.12 8.06
N LEU A 176 10.57 0.07 7.68
CA LEU A 176 10.28 0.68 6.36
C LEU A 176 10.74 -0.23 5.20
N THR A 177 11.91 -0.86 5.35
CA THR A 177 12.44 -1.79 4.35
C THR A 177 11.58 -3.06 4.26
N ALA A 178 11.12 -3.60 5.39
CA ALA A 178 10.20 -4.73 5.43
C ALA A 178 8.84 -4.39 4.79
N GLN A 179 8.31 -3.19 5.00
CA GLN A 179 7.07 -2.72 4.38
C GLN A 179 7.20 -2.60 2.86
N LYS A 180 8.35 -2.12 2.36
CA LYS A 180 8.63 -2.13 0.93
C LYS A 180 8.63 -3.56 0.37
N ALA A 181 9.31 -4.49 1.06
CA ALA A 181 9.34 -5.88 0.65
C ALA A 181 7.93 -6.50 0.64
N LEU A 182 7.08 -6.14 1.62
CA LEU A 182 5.68 -6.55 1.67
C LEU A 182 4.89 -6.03 0.47
N LEU A 183 5.04 -4.74 0.09
CA LEU A 183 4.38 -4.20 -1.11
C LEU A 183 4.82 -4.93 -2.39
N GLY A 184 6.12 -5.22 -2.53
CA GLY A 184 6.63 -6.00 -3.65
C GLY A 184 6.10 -7.44 -3.66
N ALA A 185 5.96 -8.08 -2.50
CA ALA A 185 5.37 -9.41 -2.38
C ALA A 185 3.87 -9.40 -2.73
N ILE A 186 3.12 -8.35 -2.35
CA ILE A 186 1.72 -8.19 -2.72
C ILE A 186 1.58 -8.09 -4.23
N GLU A 187 2.37 -7.24 -4.88
CA GLU A 187 2.36 -7.08 -6.34
C GLU A 187 2.71 -8.40 -7.05
N MET A 188 3.73 -9.12 -6.57
CA MET A 188 4.20 -10.36 -7.17
C MET A 188 3.27 -11.56 -6.95
N VAL A 189 2.54 -11.63 -5.82
CA VAL A 189 1.79 -12.83 -5.42
C VAL A 189 0.28 -12.64 -5.52
N ILE A 190 -0.24 -11.52 -5.02
CA ILE A 190 -1.70 -11.35 -4.85
C ILE A 190 -2.38 -11.16 -6.21
N ILE A 191 -1.79 -10.36 -7.10
CA ILE A 191 -2.36 -10.09 -8.43
C ILE A 191 -2.43 -11.38 -9.25
N PRO A 192 -1.32 -12.09 -9.54
CA PRO A 192 -1.35 -13.24 -10.44
C PRO A 192 -1.95 -14.51 -9.86
N PHE A 193 -1.92 -14.71 -8.54
CA PHE A 193 -2.38 -15.97 -7.94
C PHE A 193 -3.71 -15.82 -7.21
N PHE A 194 -3.86 -14.82 -6.33
CA PHE A 194 -5.03 -14.76 -5.45
C PHE A 194 -6.28 -14.33 -6.20
N LEU A 195 -6.18 -13.35 -7.10
CA LEU A 195 -7.33 -12.80 -7.80
C LEU A 195 -7.96 -13.82 -8.77
N PRO A 196 -7.19 -14.55 -9.63
CA PRO A 196 -7.73 -15.64 -10.42
C PRO A 196 -8.28 -16.80 -9.58
N ALA A 197 -7.57 -17.17 -8.51
CA ALA A 197 -8.03 -18.23 -7.59
C ALA A 197 -9.36 -17.85 -6.93
N ALA A 198 -9.53 -16.59 -6.52
CA ALA A 198 -10.77 -16.12 -5.93
C ALA A 198 -11.94 -16.20 -6.92
N PHE A 199 -11.73 -15.84 -8.19
CA PHE A 199 -12.77 -16.02 -9.21
C PHE A 199 -13.08 -17.48 -9.51
N LEU A 200 -12.07 -18.36 -9.52
CA LEU A 200 -12.29 -19.80 -9.68
C LEU A 200 -13.10 -20.38 -8.53
N LEU A 201 -12.76 -20.03 -7.28
CA LEU A 201 -13.49 -20.49 -6.09
C LEU A 201 -14.93 -19.98 -6.05
N ARG A 202 -15.25 -18.89 -6.74
CA ARG A 202 -16.61 -18.34 -6.79
C ARG A 202 -17.57 -19.22 -7.60
N ILE A 203 -17.05 -20.02 -8.53
CA ILE A 203 -17.83 -20.93 -9.39
C ILE A 203 -18.47 -22.04 -8.54
N PHE A 204 -17.79 -22.52 -7.50
CA PHE A 204 -18.31 -23.58 -6.65
C PHE A 204 -19.18 -23.00 -5.52
N PRO A 205 -20.43 -23.49 -5.34
CA PRO A 205 -21.34 -22.98 -4.31
C PRO A 205 -20.75 -23.05 -2.89
N GLN A 206 -20.01 -24.12 -2.57
CA GLN A 206 -19.47 -24.34 -1.22
C GLN A 206 -18.30 -23.40 -0.88
N THR A 207 -17.47 -23.01 -1.85
CA THR A 207 -16.29 -22.15 -1.62
C THR A 207 -16.57 -20.67 -1.89
N ARG A 208 -17.83 -20.30 -2.13
CA ARG A 208 -18.20 -18.92 -2.47
C ARG A 208 -17.82 -17.91 -1.40
N THR A 209 -18.09 -18.22 -0.13
CA THR A 209 -17.77 -17.31 0.97
C THR A 209 -16.26 -17.08 1.08
N MET A 210 -15.45 -18.11 0.78
CA MET A 210 -14.00 -17.99 0.72
C MET A 210 -13.57 -17.12 -0.47
N ALA A 211 -14.21 -17.29 -1.63
CA ALA A 211 -13.98 -16.44 -2.80
C ALA A 211 -14.29 -14.97 -2.52
N ASP A 212 -15.42 -14.66 -1.87
CA ASP A 212 -15.80 -13.30 -1.47
C ASP A 212 -14.73 -12.66 -0.58
N TYR A 213 -14.24 -13.42 0.40
CA TYR A 213 -13.16 -12.96 1.29
C TYR A 213 -11.85 -12.74 0.53
N LEU A 214 -11.45 -13.67 -0.36
CA LEU A 214 -10.22 -13.54 -1.14
C LEU A 214 -10.27 -12.38 -2.14
N ILE A 215 -11.42 -12.10 -2.74
CA ILE A 215 -11.64 -10.91 -3.58
C ILE A 215 -11.46 -9.65 -2.73
N ALA A 216 -12.09 -9.59 -1.56
CA ALA A 216 -11.98 -8.44 -0.66
C ALA A 216 -10.55 -8.22 -0.18
N LEU A 217 -9.85 -9.29 0.20
CA LEU A 217 -8.45 -9.29 0.60
C LEU A 217 -7.56 -8.77 -0.52
N SER A 218 -7.72 -9.31 -1.73
CA SER A 218 -6.92 -8.93 -2.88
C SER A 218 -7.11 -7.46 -3.22
N LEU A 219 -8.36 -6.98 -3.25
CA LEU A 219 -8.66 -5.58 -3.55
C LEU A 219 -8.17 -4.65 -2.43
N GLY A 220 -8.32 -5.02 -1.16
CA GLY A 220 -7.79 -4.24 -0.05
C GLY A 220 -6.26 -4.08 -0.13
N LEU A 221 -5.54 -5.17 -0.38
CA LEU A 221 -4.09 -5.15 -0.45
C LEU A 221 -3.56 -4.48 -1.73
N VAL A 222 -4.23 -4.67 -2.87
CA VAL A 222 -3.76 -4.14 -4.17
C VAL A 222 -4.18 -2.70 -4.39
N LEU A 223 -5.35 -2.29 -3.91
CA LEU A 223 -5.88 -0.94 -4.13
C LEU A 223 -5.69 -0.05 -2.90
N VAL A 224 -6.23 -0.45 -1.75
CA VAL A 224 -6.36 0.45 -0.58
C VAL A 224 -5.02 0.70 0.09
N LEU A 225 -4.20 -0.34 0.25
CA LEU A 225 -2.89 -0.23 0.88
C LEU A 225 -1.94 0.73 0.15
N PRO A 226 -1.60 0.54 -1.15
CA PRO A 226 -0.72 1.47 -1.86
C PRO A 226 -1.35 2.86 -2.01
N LEU A 227 -2.67 2.95 -2.23
CA LEU A 227 -3.33 4.25 -2.31
C LEU A 227 -3.23 5.06 -1.00
N THR A 228 -3.24 4.39 0.15
CA THR A 228 -3.04 5.05 1.45
C THR A 228 -1.63 5.64 1.57
N TYR A 229 -0.61 4.93 1.07
CA TYR A 229 0.75 5.47 0.99
C TYR A 229 0.84 6.66 0.02
N VAL A 230 0.14 6.60 -1.12
CA VAL A 230 0.06 7.72 -2.07
C VAL A 230 -0.56 8.96 -1.43
N MET A 231 -1.67 8.80 -0.70
CA MET A 231 -2.29 9.90 0.04
C MET A 231 -1.34 10.50 1.07
N ASN A 232 -0.57 9.66 1.74
CA ASN A 232 0.43 10.11 2.70
C ASN A 232 1.56 10.92 2.04
N ILE A 233 2.03 10.54 0.85
CA ILE A 233 3.00 11.33 0.06
C ILE A 233 2.47 12.75 -0.16
N VAL A 234 1.20 12.87 -0.57
CA VAL A 234 0.56 14.17 -0.84
C VAL A 234 0.49 15.02 0.44
N ILE A 235 0.10 14.41 1.56
CA ILE A 235 0.02 15.10 2.86
C ILE A 235 1.40 15.59 3.32
N VAL A 236 2.43 14.73 3.26
CA VAL A 236 3.78 15.03 3.73
C VAL A 236 4.45 16.10 2.86
N ASN A 237 4.27 16.02 1.53
CA ASN A 237 4.91 16.98 0.63
C ASN A 237 4.24 18.35 0.65
N GLY A 238 3.06 18.50 1.27
CA GLY A 238 2.32 19.77 1.34
C GLY A 238 1.93 20.33 -0.03
N ASN A 239 2.16 19.59 -1.11
CA ASN A 239 1.85 20.03 -2.46
C ASN A 239 0.38 19.69 -2.74
N PRO A 240 -0.45 20.69 -3.13
CA PRO A 240 -1.75 20.39 -3.71
C PRO A 240 -1.55 19.49 -4.94
N PRO A 241 -2.55 18.65 -5.30
CA PRO A 241 -2.46 17.74 -6.44
C PRO A 241 -1.86 18.46 -7.65
N LEU A 242 -0.69 18.00 -8.08
CA LEU A 242 0.05 18.61 -9.19
C LEU A 242 -0.85 18.57 -10.42
N ALA A 243 -0.97 19.70 -11.12
CA ALA A 243 -1.65 19.70 -12.41
C ALA A 243 -1.00 18.62 -13.29
N PRO A 244 -1.78 17.76 -13.97
CA PRO A 244 -1.23 16.68 -14.77
C PRO A 244 -0.24 17.24 -15.82
N GLY A 245 1.00 16.74 -15.79
CA GLY A 245 2.09 17.18 -16.68
C GLY A 245 3.22 17.99 -16.03
N VAL A 246 3.16 18.27 -14.72
CA VAL A 246 4.29 18.88 -14.00
C VAL A 246 5.27 17.79 -13.57
N ASP A 247 6.49 17.84 -14.12
CA ASP A 247 7.56 16.90 -13.79
C ASP A 247 8.05 17.12 -12.34
N MET A 248 7.99 16.07 -11.51
CA MET A 248 8.47 16.12 -10.12
C MET A 248 9.97 16.40 -10.01
N SER A 249 10.72 16.24 -11.10
CA SER A 249 12.15 16.52 -11.13
C SER A 249 12.48 18.01 -10.94
N SER A 250 11.53 18.92 -11.21
CA SER A 250 11.72 20.37 -11.11
C SER A 250 11.20 20.99 -9.82
N ILE A 251 10.65 20.21 -8.90
CA ILE A 251 10.27 20.74 -7.58
C ILE A 251 11.55 20.92 -6.79
N ASP A 252 11.96 22.18 -6.67
CA ASP A 252 13.13 22.59 -5.90
C ASP A 252 12.95 22.23 -4.41
N ARG A 253 13.39 21.03 -4.04
CA ARG A 253 13.35 20.51 -2.66
C ARG A 253 14.27 21.29 -1.70
N THR A 254 14.95 22.33 -2.17
CA THR A 254 15.71 23.24 -1.30
C THR A 254 14.83 24.29 -0.64
N SER A 255 13.58 24.47 -1.08
CA SER A 255 12.64 25.31 -0.35
C SER A 255 12.37 24.67 1.01
N THR A 256 12.85 25.34 2.05
CA THR A 256 12.74 24.99 3.47
C THR A 256 11.41 24.30 3.80
N PRO A 257 11.43 23.15 4.50
CA PRO A 257 10.21 22.41 4.83
C PRO A 257 9.18 23.34 5.50
N PRO A 258 7.87 23.12 5.24
CA PRO A 258 6.81 23.93 5.82
C PRO A 258 7.03 24.04 7.33
N ASP A 259 6.96 25.27 7.82
CA ASP A 259 7.40 25.75 9.13
C ASP A 259 6.71 25.01 10.30
N LEU A 260 7.05 23.74 10.50
CA LEU A 260 6.77 22.95 11.71
C LEU A 260 7.58 23.50 12.90
N ALA A 261 8.44 24.51 12.68
CA ALA A 261 9.30 25.16 13.65
C ALA A 261 8.54 26.05 14.66
N GLY A 262 7.21 26.02 14.69
CA GLY A 262 6.43 26.62 15.77
C GLY A 262 6.54 25.86 17.10
N ILE A 263 6.91 24.57 17.08
CA ILE A 263 6.93 23.71 18.28
C ILE A 263 8.36 23.54 18.86
N ILE A 264 9.39 23.65 18.02
CA ILE A 264 10.80 23.49 18.42
C ILE A 264 11.49 24.83 18.18
N SER A 265 12.22 25.35 19.18
CA SER A 265 12.98 26.58 19.02
C SER A 265 13.89 26.47 17.79
N LYS A 266 13.91 27.52 16.96
CA LYS A 266 14.69 27.56 15.71
C LYS A 266 16.16 27.21 15.93
N ASP A 267 16.71 27.58 17.09
CA ASP A 267 18.10 27.32 17.46
C ASP A 267 18.41 25.83 17.70
N VAL A 268 17.45 25.07 18.24
CA VAL A 268 17.62 23.62 18.47
C VAL A 268 17.31 22.83 17.20
N ALA A 269 16.38 23.31 16.37
CA ALA A 269 16.04 22.68 15.10
C ALA A 269 17.13 22.84 14.03
N SER A 270 18.00 23.86 14.16
CA SER A 270 19.05 24.19 13.20
C SER A 270 20.44 23.71 13.59
N ASP A 271 20.61 23.04 14.75
CA ASP A 271 21.91 22.50 15.13
C ASP A 271 22.32 21.39 14.15
N PRO A 272 23.38 21.58 13.35
CA PRO A 272 23.83 20.58 12.38
C PRO A 272 24.27 19.28 13.04
N ASN A 273 24.57 19.31 14.34
CA ASN A 273 25.01 18.14 15.10
C ASN A 273 23.82 17.34 15.66
N LEU A 274 22.62 17.91 15.74
CA LEU A 274 21.46 17.23 16.30
C LEU A 274 20.24 17.42 15.40
N PRO A 275 20.11 16.64 14.30
CA PRO A 275 19.00 16.72 13.35
C PRO A 275 17.66 16.20 13.92
N LEU A 276 17.25 16.71 15.08
CA LEU A 276 16.02 16.36 15.79
C LEU A 276 14.79 16.59 14.93
N ALA A 277 14.78 17.65 14.11
CA ALA A 277 13.66 17.94 13.21
C ALA A 277 13.44 16.81 12.20
N GLN A 278 14.54 16.26 11.63
CA GLN A 278 14.46 15.16 10.68
C GLN A 278 14.00 13.87 11.39
N ALA A 279 14.60 13.55 12.55
CA ALA A 279 14.20 12.40 13.35
C ALA A 279 12.72 12.49 13.79
N ALA A 280 12.27 13.66 14.24
CA ALA A 280 10.90 13.92 14.68
C ALA A 280 9.90 13.79 13.53
N SER A 281 10.29 14.11 12.29
CA SER A 281 9.45 13.91 11.11
C SER A 281 9.42 12.45 10.64
N LEU A 282 10.54 11.72 10.78
CA LEU A 282 10.70 10.35 10.30
C LEU A 282 9.99 9.33 11.22
N ILE A 283 10.03 9.53 12.53
CA ILE A 283 9.45 8.59 13.52
C ILE A 283 7.94 8.38 13.29
N PRO A 284 7.09 9.43 13.22
CA PRO A 284 5.67 9.27 12.92
C PRO A 284 5.45 8.62 11.55
N GLN A 285 6.26 8.96 10.56
CA GLN A 285 6.14 8.38 9.21
C GLN A 285 6.47 6.90 9.16
N ALA A 286 7.43 6.44 9.97
CA ALA A 286 7.83 5.04 10.01
C ALA A 286 6.93 4.17 10.89
N VAL A 287 6.27 4.73 11.92
CA VAL A 287 5.46 3.96 12.88
C VAL A 287 3.97 4.18 12.69
N PHE A 288 3.52 5.43 12.69
CA PHE A 288 2.10 5.75 12.75
C PHE A 288 1.41 5.46 11.42
N LEU A 289 2.02 5.88 10.31
CA LEU A 289 1.39 5.80 8.99
C LEU A 289 1.24 4.36 8.47
N PRO A 290 2.21 3.45 8.65
CA PRO A 290 2.03 2.05 8.29
C PRO A 290 0.94 1.37 9.13
N ASN A 291 0.88 1.67 10.43
CA ASN A 291 -0.17 1.14 11.31
C ASN A 291 -1.55 1.64 10.87
N LEU A 292 -1.67 2.93 10.53
CA LEU A 292 -2.90 3.51 9.99
C LEU A 292 -3.31 2.82 8.68
N ALA A 293 -2.36 2.63 7.75
CA ALA A 293 -2.61 1.98 6.47
C ALA A 293 -3.09 0.54 6.63
N ILE A 294 -2.51 -0.21 7.56
CA ILE A 294 -2.96 -1.57 7.90
C ILE A 294 -4.39 -1.53 8.45
N VAL A 295 -4.69 -0.64 9.40
CA VAL A 295 -6.03 -0.52 9.99
C VAL A 295 -7.09 -0.17 8.94
N ILE A 296 -6.81 0.79 8.07
CA ILE A 296 -7.70 1.18 6.97
C ILE A 296 -7.93 0.00 6.02
N THR A 297 -6.86 -0.69 5.64
CA THR A 297 -6.93 -1.84 4.73
C THR A 297 -7.73 -2.99 5.33
N VAL A 298 -7.48 -3.37 6.58
CA VAL A 298 -8.21 -4.44 7.27
C VAL A 298 -9.69 -4.06 7.45
N SER A 299 -9.97 -2.81 7.81
CA SER A 299 -11.35 -2.30 7.93
C SER A 299 -12.09 -2.37 6.60
N PHE A 300 -11.43 -1.97 5.52
CA PHE A 300 -11.97 -2.09 4.16
C PHE A 300 -12.26 -3.55 3.79
N ILE A 301 -11.31 -4.46 4.01
CA ILE A 301 -11.47 -5.89 3.71
C ILE A 301 -12.69 -6.47 4.44
N MET A 302 -12.83 -6.18 5.74
CA MET A 302 -13.97 -6.66 6.53
C MET A 302 -15.31 -6.09 6.08
N ALA A 303 -15.35 -4.80 5.72
CA ALA A 303 -16.57 -4.16 5.24
C ALA A 303 -16.96 -4.70 3.87
N PHE A 304 -15.99 -4.80 2.96
CA PHE A 304 -16.21 -5.25 1.59
C PHE A 304 -16.56 -6.74 1.53
N SER A 305 -15.93 -7.59 2.35
CA SER A 305 -16.27 -9.01 2.41
C SER A 305 -17.72 -9.25 2.87
N LYS A 306 -18.20 -8.46 3.84
CA LYS A 306 -19.61 -8.51 4.29
C LYS A 306 -20.58 -8.00 3.23
N LEU A 307 -20.18 -6.97 2.47
CA LEU A 307 -20.97 -6.46 1.35
C LEU A 307 -21.13 -7.54 0.27
N LEU A 308 -20.04 -8.23 -0.07
CA LEU A 308 -20.06 -9.32 -1.03
C LEU A 308 -20.87 -10.52 -0.55
N SER A 309 -20.79 -10.89 0.74
CA SER A 309 -21.53 -12.05 1.24
C SER A 309 -23.04 -11.81 1.33
N ARG A 310 -23.47 -10.60 1.72
CA ARG A 310 -24.89 -10.27 1.93
C ARG A 310 -25.64 -9.94 0.65
N GLY A 311 -24.96 -9.41 -0.37
CA GLY A 311 -25.62 -8.93 -1.59
C GLY A 311 -26.29 -10.00 -2.45
N PHE A 312 -26.11 -11.29 -2.13
CA PHE A 312 -26.50 -12.39 -3.02
C PHE A 312 -27.35 -13.48 -2.36
N GLU A 313 -27.71 -13.34 -1.08
CA GLU A 313 -28.75 -14.17 -0.49
C GLU A 313 -30.10 -13.64 -0.98
N VAL A 314 -30.57 -14.18 -2.09
CA VAL A 314 -31.97 -14.04 -2.49
C VAL A 314 -32.77 -14.76 -1.42
N GLU A 315 -33.42 -14.02 -0.52
CA GLU A 315 -34.41 -14.57 0.40
C GLU A 315 -35.44 -15.33 -0.43
N MET A 316 -35.32 -16.65 -0.47
CA MET A 316 -36.37 -17.46 -1.06
C MET A 316 -37.53 -17.37 -0.10
N PRO A 317 -38.70 -16.85 -0.53
CA PRO A 317 -39.87 -16.81 0.32
C PRO A 317 -40.10 -18.23 0.83
N ASN A 318 -40.15 -18.38 2.15
CA ASN A 318 -40.43 -19.66 2.78
C ASN A 318 -41.71 -20.19 2.15
N ALA A 319 -41.58 -21.27 1.37
CA ALA A 319 -42.72 -21.96 0.82
C ALA A 319 -43.38 -22.70 1.98
N GLU A 320 -44.32 -22.01 2.64
CA GLU A 320 -45.34 -22.64 3.48
C GLU A 320 -46.30 -23.47 2.63
#